data_AF-A0A7S4JPZ0-F1
#
_entry.id   AF-A0A7S4JPZ0-F1
#
_cell.length_a   1.000
_cell.length_b   1.000
_cell.length_c   1.000
_cell.angle_alpha   90.00
_cell.angle_beta   90.00
_cell.angle_gamma   90.00
#
_symmetry.space_group_name_H-M   'P 1'
#
loop_
_entity.id
_entity.type
_entity.pdbx_description
1 polymer ?
#
loop_
_entity_poly.entity_id
_entity_poly.type
_entity_poly.pdbx_seq_one_letter_code
_entity_poly.pdbx_strand_id
1 'polypeptide(L)'
;VARCFYNFRHPPATLRHKSNEQHARNREERERRRRRFAVLTMSEEAGDPKPEGGSEQLTIRVRDQTGEETHFKIKKKTKMGKVFAAYAQRKGIQQNAVRFLLDGDRIADDSTPESLDMEDGDQIDCFLEQVGGR
;
A
#
# COMPACT_ATOMS: atom_id res chain seq x y z
N VAL A 1 -66.48 -25.01 -22.55
CA VAL A 1 -65.08 -25.48 -22.60
C VAL A 1 -64.15 -24.28 -22.54
N ALA A 2 -63.76 -23.89 -21.32
CA ALA A 2 -63.01 -22.68 -21.04
C ALA A 2 -61.49 -22.95 -21.03
N ARG A 3 -60.75 -22.04 -21.66
CA ARG A 3 -59.28 -21.93 -21.61
C ARG A 3 -58.80 -21.80 -20.17
N CYS A 4 -57.72 -22.50 -19.82
CA CYS A 4 -56.83 -22.02 -18.77
C CYS A 4 -55.38 -22.32 -19.12
N PHE A 5 -54.70 -21.28 -19.60
CA PHE A 5 -53.26 -21.13 -19.54
C PHE A 5 -52.78 -21.39 -18.12
N TYR A 6 -51.80 -22.28 -17.93
CA TYR A 6 -50.92 -22.14 -16.78
C TYR A 6 -49.46 -22.26 -17.21
N ASN A 7 -48.78 -21.15 -16.93
CA ASN A 7 -47.43 -20.82 -17.33
C ASN A 7 -46.41 -21.77 -16.73
N PHE A 8 -45.46 -22.15 -17.58
CA PHE A 8 -44.13 -22.61 -17.24
C PHE A 8 -43.49 -21.60 -16.27
N ARG A 9 -43.40 -21.94 -14.98
CA ARG A 9 -42.69 -21.12 -13.99
C ARG A 9 -41.58 -21.95 -13.36
N HIS A 10 -40.45 -21.96 -14.04
CA HIS A 10 -39.17 -22.34 -13.44
C HIS A 10 -38.91 -21.48 -12.20
N PRO A 11 -38.44 -22.06 -11.09
CA PRO A 11 -37.91 -21.28 -9.99
C PRO A 11 -36.58 -20.64 -10.43
N PRO A 12 -36.34 -19.35 -10.13
CA PRO A 12 -35.03 -18.78 -10.36
C PRO A 12 -34.04 -19.40 -9.36
N ALA A 13 -33.05 -20.09 -9.90
CA ALA A 13 -31.80 -20.36 -9.22
C ALA A 13 -31.12 -19.04 -8.85
N THR A 14 -30.15 -19.12 -7.93
CA THR A 14 -29.12 -18.11 -7.58
C THR A 14 -29.32 -17.25 -6.33
N LEU A 15 -29.55 -17.89 -5.17
CA LEU A 15 -29.34 -17.25 -3.85
C LEU A 15 -27.92 -17.46 -3.27
N ARG A 16 -26.89 -17.55 -4.13
CA ARG A 16 -25.48 -17.70 -3.74
C ARG A 16 -24.52 -16.81 -4.55
N HIS A 17 -25.02 -15.69 -5.07
CA HIS A 17 -24.28 -14.87 -6.04
C HIS A 17 -23.92 -13.45 -5.57
N LYS A 18 -24.13 -13.09 -4.30
CA LYS A 18 -23.72 -11.76 -3.79
C LYS A 18 -22.37 -11.75 -3.07
N SER A 19 -21.94 -12.87 -2.49
CA SER A 19 -20.69 -12.93 -1.69
C SER A 19 -19.42 -13.10 -2.54
N ASN A 20 -19.52 -13.68 -3.74
CA ASN A 20 -18.33 -13.99 -4.56
C ASN A 20 -17.89 -12.81 -5.46
N GLU A 21 -18.83 -11.94 -5.84
CA GLU A 21 -18.55 -10.76 -6.67
C GLU A 21 -17.78 -9.68 -5.90
N GLN A 22 -18.04 -9.54 -4.60
CA GLN A 22 -17.27 -8.64 -3.72
C GLN A 22 -15.81 -9.08 -3.58
N HIS A 23 -15.53 -10.39 -3.55
CA HIS A 23 -14.15 -10.90 -3.52
C HIS A 23 -13.39 -10.62 -4.82
N ALA A 24 -14.04 -10.76 -5.99
CA ALA A 24 -13.44 -10.45 -7.28
C ALA A 24 -13.14 -8.95 -7.45
N ARG A 25 -14.10 -8.09 -7.06
CA ARG A 25 -13.94 -6.62 -7.10
C ARG A 25 -12.81 -6.15 -6.16
N ASN A 26 -12.66 -6.80 -5.01
CA ASN A 26 -11.53 -6.56 -4.10
C ASN A 26 -10.19 -6.99 -4.71
N ARG A 27 -10.14 -8.06 -5.52
CA ARG A 27 -8.90 -8.55 -6.14
C ARG A 27 -8.39 -7.60 -7.22
N GLU A 28 -9.28 -7.07 -8.06
CA GLU A 28 -8.92 -6.06 -9.07
C GLU A 28 -8.52 -4.72 -8.45
N GLU A 29 -9.27 -4.23 -7.44
CA GLU A 29 -8.88 -3.04 -6.67
C GLU A 29 -7.53 -3.24 -6.00
N ARG A 30 -7.25 -4.42 -5.43
CA ARG A 30 -5.95 -4.78 -4.84
C ARG A 30 -4.85 -4.84 -5.89
N GLU A 31 -5.10 -5.41 -7.07
CA GLU A 31 -4.11 -5.45 -8.16
C GLU A 31 -3.88 -4.07 -8.77
N ARG A 32 -4.91 -3.24 -8.89
CA ARG A 32 -4.80 -1.86 -9.37
C ARG A 32 -4.09 -0.99 -8.34
N ARG A 33 -4.36 -1.20 -7.05
CA ARG A 33 -3.64 -0.58 -5.95
C ARG A 33 -2.20 -1.07 -5.90
N ARG A 34 -1.94 -2.37 -6.08
CA ARG A 34 -0.60 -2.96 -6.20
C ARG A 34 0.17 -2.46 -7.42
N ARG A 35 -0.50 -2.28 -8.57
CA ARG A 35 0.09 -1.69 -9.79
C ARG A 35 0.38 -0.20 -9.61
N ARG A 36 -0.57 0.60 -9.12
CA ARG A 36 -0.31 2.02 -8.79
C ARG A 36 0.81 2.16 -7.76
N PHE A 37 0.86 1.23 -6.82
CA PHE A 37 1.89 1.18 -5.80
C PHE A 37 3.25 0.81 -6.38
N ALA A 38 3.33 -0.23 -7.20
CA ALA A 38 4.55 -0.62 -7.91
C ALA A 38 5.06 0.50 -8.84
N VAL A 39 4.15 1.21 -9.52
CA VAL A 39 4.50 2.37 -10.35
C VAL A 39 5.08 3.52 -9.50
N LEU A 40 4.57 3.75 -8.28
CA LEU A 40 5.16 4.74 -7.36
C LEU A 40 6.60 4.38 -6.97
N THR A 41 6.91 3.08 -6.83
CA THR A 41 8.22 2.60 -6.36
C THR A 41 9.27 2.43 -7.46
N MET A 42 8.88 2.48 -8.73
CA MET A 42 9.76 2.23 -9.89
C MET A 42 10.05 3.47 -10.75
N SER A 43 9.85 4.67 -10.21
CA SER A 43 10.11 5.91 -10.95
C SER A 43 11.50 6.52 -10.77
N GLU A 44 12.48 5.86 -10.15
CA GLU A 44 13.82 6.45 -9.97
C GLU A 44 14.96 5.46 -10.24
N GLU A 45 15.19 5.18 -11.51
CA GLU A 45 16.56 5.14 -12.05
C GLU A 45 16.60 6.01 -13.33
N ALA A 46 17.64 6.84 -13.41
CA ALA A 46 17.99 7.77 -14.48
C ALA A 46 17.13 9.04 -14.62
N GLY A 47 17.62 10.14 -14.05
CA GLY A 47 17.28 11.49 -14.53
C GLY A 47 17.23 12.53 -13.42
N ASP A 48 18.26 13.38 -13.39
CA ASP A 48 18.29 14.78 -12.91
C ASP A 48 17.01 15.32 -12.22
N PRO A 49 17.08 15.85 -10.98
CA PRO A 49 15.91 16.40 -10.29
C PRO A 49 15.54 17.76 -10.90
N LYS A 50 14.77 17.76 -11.98
CA LYS A 50 14.13 18.95 -12.51
C LYS A 50 12.85 19.22 -11.69
N PRO A 51 12.77 20.32 -10.92
CA PRO A 51 11.64 20.59 -10.04
C PRO A 51 10.50 21.18 -10.88
N GLU A 52 9.73 20.33 -11.53
CA GLU A 52 8.52 20.76 -12.24
C GLU A 52 7.28 20.16 -11.57
N GLY A 53 6.53 21.02 -10.85
CA GLY A 53 5.10 20.83 -10.65
C GLY A 53 4.62 20.49 -9.24
N GLY A 54 4.65 21.48 -8.33
CA GLY A 54 3.45 21.91 -7.60
C GLY A 54 2.67 20.87 -6.78
N SER A 55 3.34 19.91 -6.15
CA SER A 55 2.79 19.24 -4.97
C SER A 55 3.93 18.92 -4.04
N GLU A 56 3.94 19.54 -2.86
CA GLU A 56 4.96 19.38 -1.81
C GLU A 56 5.28 17.89 -1.58
N GLN A 57 6.39 17.46 -2.18
CA GLN A 57 6.98 16.16 -1.98
C GLN A 57 8.07 16.31 -0.93
N LEU A 58 8.11 15.37 0.01
CA LEU A 58 9.12 15.25 1.05
C LEU A 58 10.02 14.07 0.70
N THR A 59 11.32 14.25 0.90
CA THR A 59 12.29 13.16 0.83
C THR A 59 12.44 12.56 2.22
N ILE A 60 12.19 11.27 2.39
CA ILE A 60 12.35 10.58 3.68
C ILE A 60 13.42 9.51 3.55
N ARG A 61 14.26 9.36 4.58
CA ARG A 61 15.34 8.38 4.65
C ARG A 61 14.89 7.24 5.54
N VAL A 62 14.89 6.02 5.03
CA VAL A 62 14.64 4.81 5.81
C VAL A 62 15.97 4.12 6.03
N ARG A 63 16.43 4.07 7.29
CA ARG A 63 17.66 3.41 7.69
C ARG A 63 17.34 2.04 8.29
N ASP A 64 18.01 1.01 7.81
CA ASP A 64 17.89 -0.33 8.39
C ASP A 64 18.95 -0.60 9.46
N GLN A 65 18.75 -1.65 10.26
CA GLN A 65 19.72 -2.13 11.25
C GLN A 65 21.08 -2.54 10.66
N THR A 66 21.14 -2.85 9.35
CA THR A 66 22.39 -3.15 8.63
C THR A 66 23.16 -1.89 8.22
N GLY A 67 22.58 -0.69 8.43
CA GLY A 67 23.13 0.58 7.97
C GLY A 67 22.80 0.92 6.51
N GLU A 68 21.95 0.15 5.83
CA GLU A 68 21.48 0.52 4.49
C GLU A 68 20.40 1.61 4.58
N GLU A 69 20.62 2.71 3.85
CA GLU A 69 19.71 3.84 3.78
C GLU A 69 18.97 3.86 2.43
N THR A 70 17.64 3.85 2.47
CA THR A 70 16.79 3.99 1.28
C THR A 70 16.04 5.30 1.32
N HIS A 71 16.18 6.11 0.28
CA HIS A 71 15.48 7.38 0.13
C HIS A 71 14.15 7.16 -0.60
N PHE A 72 13.08 7.77 -0.10
CA PHE A 72 11.77 7.77 -0.73
C PHE A 72 11.24 9.19 -0.88
N LYS A 73 10.82 9.56 -2.09
CA LYS A 73 10.09 10.80 -2.35
C LYS A 73 8.59 10.54 -2.27
N ILE A 74 7.91 11.17 -1.31
CA ILE A 74 6.46 11.02 -1.12
C ILE A 74 5.76 12.36 -0.96
N LYS A 75 4.45 12.40 -1.22
CA LYS A 75 3.63 13.59 -0.95
C LYS A 75 3.18 13.61 0.51
N LYS A 76 3.08 14.80 1.13
CA LYS A 76 2.62 15.02 2.53
C LYS A 76 1.29 14.32 2.89
N LYS A 77 0.38 14.20 1.93
CA LYS A 77 -0.96 13.57 2.09
C LYS A 77 -0.96 12.04 1.95
N THR A 78 0.21 11.43 1.74
CA THR A 78 0.30 9.99 1.50
C THR A 78 0.42 9.25 2.82
N LYS A 79 -0.33 8.16 2.99
CA LYS A 79 -0.21 7.29 4.18
C LYS A 79 1.15 6.59 4.25
N MET A 80 1.69 6.46 5.46
CA MET A 80 2.99 5.82 5.73
C MET A 80 3.01 4.33 5.39
N GLY A 81 1.87 3.65 5.46
CA GLY A 81 1.75 2.25 5.02
C GLY A 81 2.21 2.01 3.58
N LYS A 82 2.17 3.05 2.73
CA LYS A 82 2.74 2.97 1.38
C LYS A 82 4.26 2.96 1.39
N VAL A 83 4.93 3.73 2.24
CA VAL A 83 6.39 3.67 2.33
C VAL A 83 6.83 2.30 2.85
N PHE A 84 6.14 1.82 3.89
CA PHE A 84 6.44 0.54 4.53
C PHE A 84 6.26 -0.66 3.59
N ALA A 85 5.16 -0.71 2.84
CA ALA A 85 4.94 -1.76 1.86
C ALA A 85 5.96 -1.72 0.71
N ALA A 86 6.54 -0.55 0.41
CA ALA A 86 7.47 -0.35 -0.70
C ALA A 86 8.85 -0.82 -0.28
N TYR A 87 9.25 -0.41 0.92
CA TYR A 87 10.43 -0.92 1.60
C TYR A 87 10.37 -2.46 1.72
N ALA A 88 9.25 -2.99 2.20
CA ALA A 88 9.04 -4.43 2.34
C ALA A 88 9.14 -5.18 1.00
N GLN A 89 8.56 -4.63 -0.08
CA GLN A 89 8.68 -5.20 -1.42
C GLN A 89 10.11 -5.16 -1.98
N ARG A 90 10.87 -4.07 -1.74
CA ARG A 90 12.27 -3.96 -2.18
C ARG A 90 13.18 -4.94 -1.44
N LYS A 91 12.99 -5.09 -0.12
CA LYS A 91 13.75 -6.05 0.71
C LYS A 91 13.27 -7.49 0.61
N GLY A 92 12.10 -7.74 0.01
CA GLY A 92 11.51 -9.08 -0.07
C GLY A 92 10.98 -9.61 1.26
N ILE A 93 10.69 -8.73 2.20
CA ILE A 93 10.21 -9.02 3.55
C ILE A 93 8.72 -8.69 3.67
N GLN A 94 8.05 -9.19 4.71
CA GLN A 94 6.66 -8.81 4.97
C GLN A 94 6.61 -7.49 5.74
N GLN A 95 5.62 -6.63 5.40
CA GLN A 95 5.38 -5.37 6.12
C GLN A 95 5.14 -5.56 7.64
N ASN A 96 4.64 -6.74 8.04
CA ASN A 96 4.37 -7.08 9.44
C ASN A 96 5.63 -7.61 10.16
N ALA A 97 6.69 -7.93 9.42
CA ALA A 97 7.97 -8.39 9.97
C ALA A 97 8.94 -7.23 10.20
N VAL A 98 8.49 -5.99 9.97
CA VAL A 98 9.27 -4.78 10.19
C VAL A 98 8.53 -3.81 11.07
N ARG A 99 9.29 -3.15 11.94
CA ARG A 99 8.82 -2.08 12.79
C ARG A 99 9.53 -0.79 12.39
N PHE A 100 8.73 0.23 12.11
CA PHE A 100 9.22 1.55 11.76
C PHE A 100 9.10 2.47 12.96
N LEU A 101 10.19 3.15 13.28
CA LEU A 101 10.29 4.13 14.34
C LEU A 101 10.73 5.47 13.76
N LEU A 102 10.16 6.55 14.28
CA LEU A 102 10.56 7.92 14.01
C LEU A 102 10.85 8.60 15.33
N ASP A 103 12.08 9.08 15.51
CA ASP A 103 12.55 9.67 16.79
C ASP A 103 12.30 8.76 18.01
N GLY A 104 12.28 7.44 17.80
CA GLY A 104 11.97 6.45 18.84
C GLY A 104 10.48 6.16 19.07
N ASP A 105 9.56 6.88 18.41
CA ASP A 105 8.12 6.61 18.48
C ASP A 105 7.65 5.69 17.35
N ARG A 106 6.62 4.86 17.62
CA ARG A 106 6.16 3.86 16.66
C ARG A 106 5.17 4.50 15.68
N ILE A 107 5.50 4.47 14.39
CA ILE A 107 4.58 4.95 13.36
C ILE A 107 3.55 3.88 12.98
N ALA A 108 2.27 4.27 12.95
CA ALA A 108 1.19 3.46 12.38
C ALA A 108 1.10 3.63 10.85
N ASP A 109 0.62 2.61 10.15
CA ASP A 109 0.49 2.65 8.69
C ASP A 109 -0.58 3.64 8.19
N ASP A 110 -1.54 3.99 9.05
CA ASP A 110 -2.58 4.98 8.80
C ASP A 110 -2.12 6.42 8.99
N SER A 111 -0.98 6.64 9.66
CA SER A 111 -0.43 7.98 9.88
C SER A 111 -0.01 8.62 8.56
N THR A 112 -0.06 9.95 8.54
CA THR A 112 0.45 10.78 7.44
C THR A 112 1.71 11.52 7.89
N PRO A 113 2.66 11.78 6.98
CA PRO A 113 3.81 12.64 7.25
C PRO A 113 3.38 14.01 7.81
N GLU A 114 2.26 14.55 7.30
CA GLU A 114 1.68 15.80 7.78
C GLU A 114 1.21 15.73 9.24
N SER A 115 0.68 14.60 9.70
CA SER A 115 0.25 14.43 11.10
C SER A 115 1.40 14.14 12.07
N LEU A 116 2.52 13.67 11.53
CA LEU A 116 3.75 13.39 12.26
C LEU A 116 4.72 14.59 12.21
N ASP A 117 4.31 15.70 11.58
CA ASP A 117 5.12 16.90 11.35
C ASP A 117 6.48 16.60 10.69
N MET A 118 6.51 15.61 9.78
CA MET A 118 7.75 15.19 9.14
C MET A 118 8.22 16.20 8.10
N GLU A 119 9.52 16.47 8.11
CA GLU A 119 10.17 17.40 7.19
C GLU A 119 10.93 16.68 6.07
N ASP A 120 11.46 17.47 5.13
CA ASP A 120 12.37 16.95 4.11
C ASP A 120 13.69 16.54 4.76
N GLY A 121 14.09 15.30 4.55
CA GLY A 121 15.31 14.73 5.10
C GLY A 121 15.12 13.95 6.41
N ASP A 122 13.88 13.79 6.89
CA ASP A 122 13.57 13.01 8.08
C ASP A 122 14.09 11.56 7.99
N GLN A 123 14.55 11.04 9.13
CA GLN A 123 15.06 9.67 9.25
C GLN A 123 14.06 8.77 9.97
N ILE A 124 13.72 7.65 9.34
CA ILE A 124 12.94 6.57 9.91
C ILE A 124 13.86 5.38 10.14
N ASP A 125 13.89 4.88 11.36
CA ASP A 125 14.62 3.67 11.70
C ASP A 125 13.71 2.45 11.48
N CYS A 126 14.20 1.51 10.70
CA CYS A 126 13.56 0.24 10.42
C CYS A 126 14.26 -0.87 11.20
N PHE A 127 13.47 -1.61 11.98
CA PHE A 127 13.92 -2.80 12.68
C PHE A 127 13.17 -4.01 12.14
N LEU A 128 13.92 -5.02 11.72
CA LEU A 128 13.36 -6.30 11.34
C LEU A 128 12.98 -7.04 12.63
N GLU A 129 11.68 -7.28 12.84
CA GLU A 129 11.24 -8.28 13.81
C GLU A 129 11.72 -9.63 13.27
N GLN A 130 12.80 -10.14 13.88
CA GLN A 130 13.44 -11.38 13.50
C GLN A 130 12.42 -12.53 13.53
N VAL A 131 11.85 -12.84 12.36
CA VAL A 131 11.17 -14.11 12.12
C VAL A 131 12.27 -15.15 11.97
N GLY A 132 12.71 -15.68 13.12
CA GLY A 132 13.73 -16.72 13.21
C GLY A 132 13.53 -17.79 12.15
N GLY A 133 14.56 -17.99 11.33
CA GLY A 133 14.56 -18.84 10.16
C GLY A 133 14.32 -20.32 10.46
N ARG A 134 14.09 -21.06 9.38
CA ARG A 134 14.08 -22.53 9.36
C ARG A 134 15.50 -23.07 9.20
#